data_AF-A0A7K8L956-F1
#
_entry.id   AF-A0A7K8L956-F1
#
_cell.length_a   1.000
_cell.length_b   1.000
_cell.length_c   1.000
_cell.angle_alpha   90.00
_cell.angle_beta   90.00
_cell.angle_gamma   90.00
#
_symmetry.space_group_name_H-M   'P 1'
#
loop_
_entity.id
_entity.type
_entity.pdbx_description
1 polymer ?
#
loop_
_entity_poly.entity_id
_entity_poly.type
_entity_poly.pdbx_seq_one_letter_code
_entity_poly.pdbx_strand_id
1 'polypeptide(L)'
;KSAETSPSVVFENIQGCSLNCLRVLLENISGLAVDDEFTVEVIPEIDVAVATFIKSIDTEEFVKKCSQNKRVKEFKVAARLLELTHSIKAENIPAGVSTDYITVYFESPRNGGGPVSDVQLFPEENSAIVTFCDHKGNA
;
A
#
# COMPACT_ATOMS: atom_id res chain seq x y z
N LYS A 1 11.59 18.52 10.19
CA LYS A 1 10.47 17.56 10.12
C LYS A 1 10.69 16.74 8.87
N SER A 2 11.25 15.53 8.98
CA SER A 2 11.30 14.63 7.83
C SER A 2 9.87 14.21 7.55
N ALA A 3 9.34 14.50 6.36
CA ALA A 3 8.15 13.81 5.91
C ALA A 3 8.54 12.33 5.85
N GLU A 4 7.82 11.46 6.56
CA GLU A 4 7.98 10.03 6.41
C GLU A 4 7.41 9.69 5.04
N THR A 5 8.28 9.66 4.03
CA THR A 5 7.93 9.26 2.67
C THR A 5 7.61 7.77 2.70
N SER A 6 6.48 7.38 2.11
CA SER A 6 6.11 5.96 1.99
C SER A 6 7.26 5.18 1.33
N PRO A 7 7.68 4.03 1.88
CA PRO A 7 8.67 3.16 1.25
C PRO A 7 8.06 2.42 0.04
N SER A 8 6.79 2.66 -0.27
CA SER A 8 6.05 1.97 -1.32
C SER A 8 5.66 2.90 -2.45
N VAL A 9 5.74 2.39 -3.67
CA VAL A 9 5.40 3.08 -4.92
C VAL A 9 4.37 2.24 -5.67
N VAL A 10 3.28 2.89 -6.06
CA VAL A 10 2.21 2.33 -6.88
C VAL A 10 2.52 2.52 -8.34
N PHE A 11 2.34 1.46 -9.12
CA PHE A 11 2.43 1.44 -10.57
C PHE A 11 1.06 1.12 -11.16
N GLU A 12 0.51 2.03 -11.94
CA GLU A 12 -0.79 1.90 -12.60
C GLU A 12 -0.60 1.65 -14.10
N ASN A 13 -1.62 1.03 -14.72
CA ASN A 13 -1.64 0.68 -16.15
C ASN A 13 -0.56 -0.35 -16.54
N ILE A 14 -0.33 -1.36 -15.69
CA ILE A 14 0.73 -2.36 -15.93
C ILE A 14 0.39 -3.40 -17.01
N GLN A 15 -0.80 -3.36 -17.61
CA GLN A 15 -1.27 -4.34 -18.61
C GLN A 15 -0.30 -4.55 -19.79
N GLY A 16 0.50 -3.52 -20.13
CA GLY A 16 1.51 -3.60 -21.19
C GLY A 16 2.85 -4.21 -20.76
N CYS A 17 3.05 -4.52 -19.48
CA CYS A 17 4.33 -4.99 -18.93
C CYS A 17 4.12 -6.18 -18.00
N SER A 18 4.68 -7.33 -18.36
CA SER A 18 4.65 -8.52 -17.51
C SER A 18 5.35 -8.28 -16.17
N LEU A 19 5.09 -9.12 -15.16
CA LEU A 19 5.75 -9.03 -13.85
C LEU A 19 7.29 -9.02 -13.97
N ASN A 20 7.85 -9.88 -14.83
CA ASN A 20 9.30 -9.92 -15.06
C ASN A 20 9.81 -8.65 -15.78
N CYS A 21 9.03 -8.11 -16.73
CA CYS A 21 9.32 -6.82 -17.37
C CYS A 21 9.37 -5.70 -16.32
N LEU A 22 8.39 -5.67 -15.40
CA LEU A 22 8.29 -4.66 -14.37
C LEU A 22 9.45 -4.78 -13.39
N ARG A 23 9.72 -5.98 -12.87
CA ARG A 23 10.86 -6.27 -11.98
C ARG A 23 12.17 -5.73 -12.54
N VAL A 24 12.54 -6.14 -13.76
CA VAL A 24 13.77 -5.69 -14.42
C VAL A 24 13.78 -4.17 -14.65
N LEU A 25 12.63 -3.57 -14.98
CA LEU A 25 12.52 -2.12 -15.15
C LEU A 25 12.79 -1.38 -13.83
N LEU A 26 12.23 -1.88 -12.73
CA LEU A 26 12.41 -1.31 -11.40
C LEU A 26 13.86 -1.45 -10.93
N GLU A 27 14.49 -2.62 -11.10
CA GLU A 27 15.90 -2.83 -10.78
C GLU A 27 16.82 -1.84 -11.51
N ASN A 28 16.57 -1.61 -12.80
CA ASN A 28 17.36 -0.67 -13.60
C ASN A 28 17.19 0.80 -13.16
N ILE A 29 16.03 1.18 -12.63
CA ILE A 29 15.75 2.55 -12.20
C ILE A 29 16.24 2.80 -10.78
N SER A 30 16.03 1.83 -9.88
CA SER A 30 16.41 1.92 -8.47
C SER A 30 17.89 1.62 -8.24
N GLY A 31 18.50 0.80 -9.09
CA GLY A 31 19.81 0.22 -8.86
C GLY A 31 19.81 -0.85 -7.76
N LEU A 32 18.64 -1.41 -7.45
CA LEU A 32 18.43 -2.41 -6.40
C LEU A 32 18.06 -3.76 -6.98
N ALA A 33 18.28 -4.84 -6.24
CA ALA A 33 17.86 -6.20 -6.59
C ALA A 33 16.45 -6.52 -6.07
N VAL A 34 15.62 -7.13 -6.93
CA VAL A 34 14.31 -7.67 -6.53
C VAL A 34 14.47 -8.79 -5.50
N ASP A 35 13.49 -8.92 -4.62
CA ASP A 35 13.35 -9.92 -3.56
C ASP A 35 14.37 -9.78 -2.39
N ASP A 36 15.54 -9.16 -2.61
CA ASP A 36 16.51 -8.85 -1.55
C ASP A 36 16.38 -7.40 -1.02
N GLU A 37 16.18 -6.42 -1.90
CA GLU A 37 16.20 -5.00 -1.55
C GLU A 37 14.82 -4.31 -1.73
N PHE A 38 13.92 -4.94 -2.50
CA PHE A 38 12.52 -4.54 -2.62
C PHE A 38 11.64 -5.69 -3.10
N THR A 39 10.35 -5.65 -2.75
CA THR A 39 9.33 -6.60 -3.21
C THR A 39 8.39 -5.96 -4.21
N VAL A 40 7.73 -6.77 -5.05
CA VAL A 40 6.71 -6.31 -5.99
C VAL A 40 5.49 -7.22 -5.89
N GLU A 41 4.35 -6.63 -5.54
CA GLU A 41 3.04 -7.29 -5.49
C GLU A 41 2.17 -6.77 -6.62
N VAL A 42 1.45 -7.66 -7.31
CA VAL A 42 0.55 -7.30 -8.40
C VAL A 42 -0.88 -7.54 -7.97
N ILE A 43 -1.76 -6.60 -8.31
CA ILE A 43 -3.20 -6.63 -8.10
C ILE A 43 -3.86 -6.63 -9.49
N PRO A 44 -4.01 -7.81 -10.12
CA PRO A 44 -4.48 -7.92 -11.50
C PRO A 44 -5.88 -7.35 -11.73
N GLU A 45 -6.72 -7.32 -10.69
CA GLU A 45 -8.12 -6.89 -10.76
C GLU A 45 -8.27 -5.40 -11.11
N ILE A 46 -7.25 -4.59 -10.82
CA ILE A 46 -7.26 -3.15 -11.03
C ILE A 46 -6.04 -2.66 -11.82
N ASP A 47 -5.26 -3.57 -12.43
CA ASP A 47 -4.09 -3.25 -13.25
C ASP A 47 -3.01 -2.45 -12.51
N VAL A 48 -2.80 -2.79 -11.23
CA VAL A 48 -1.86 -2.12 -10.33
C VAL A 48 -0.76 -3.08 -9.86
N ALA A 49 0.44 -2.54 -9.66
CA ALA A 49 1.47 -3.18 -8.86
C ALA A 49 1.96 -2.24 -7.77
N VAL A 50 2.39 -2.79 -6.64
CA VAL A 50 3.01 -2.06 -5.54
C VAL A 50 4.43 -2.57 -5.38
N ALA A 51 5.42 -1.69 -5.50
CA ALA A 51 6.78 -1.99 -5.09
C ALA A 51 7.02 -1.45 -3.69
N THR A 52 7.53 -2.29 -2.79
CA THR A 52 7.88 -1.90 -1.41
C THR A 52 9.37 -2.05 -1.22
N PHE A 53 10.05 -0.92 -0.98
CA PHE A 53 11.49 -0.87 -0.82
C PHE A 53 11.89 -1.19 0.62
N ILE A 54 12.64 -2.29 0.79
CA ILE A 54 13.16 -2.71 2.10
C ILE A 54 14.36 -1.83 2.46
N LYS A 55 15.20 -1.52 1.46
CA LYS A 55 16.30 -0.59 1.62
C LYS A 55 15.79 0.84 1.58
N SER A 56 16.31 1.67 2.49
CA SER A 56 16.02 3.10 2.48
C SER A 56 16.49 3.74 1.17
N ILE A 57 15.55 4.30 0.41
CA ILE A 57 15.78 5.10 -0.78
C ILE A 57 14.95 6.38 -0.74
N ASP A 58 15.32 7.35 -1.56
CA ASP A 58 14.47 8.50 -1.84
C ASP A 58 13.37 8.09 -2.85
N THR A 59 12.17 7.78 -2.32
CA THR A 59 11.05 7.31 -3.15
C THR A 59 10.47 8.41 -4.03
N GLU A 60 10.60 9.68 -3.65
CA GLU A 60 10.21 10.82 -4.50
C GLU A 60 11.15 10.96 -5.70
N GLU A 61 12.46 10.90 -5.47
CA GLU A 61 13.46 10.91 -6.54
C GLU A 61 13.27 9.71 -7.46
N PHE A 62 12.98 8.54 -6.90
CA PHE A 62 12.71 7.33 -7.66
C PHE A 62 11.47 7.49 -8.56
N VAL A 63 10.33 7.97 -8.04
CA VAL A 63 9.13 8.26 -8.85
C VAL A 63 9.45 9.25 -9.97
N LYS A 64 10.25 10.28 -9.69
CA LYS A 64 10.73 11.22 -10.69
C LYS A 64 11.54 10.51 -11.78
N LYS A 65 12.48 9.62 -11.42
CA LYS A 65 13.23 8.79 -12.38
C LYS A 65 12.32 7.91 -13.22
N CYS A 66 11.29 7.29 -12.62
CA CYS A 66 10.29 6.52 -13.35
C CYS A 66 9.60 7.36 -14.43
N SER A 67 9.11 8.56 -14.06
CA SER A 67 8.45 9.47 -15.02
C SER A 67 9.35 9.94 -16.17
N GLN A 68 10.68 9.86 -16.02
CA GLN A 68 11.66 10.22 -17.05
C GLN A 68 12.11 9.02 -17.89
N ASN A 69 11.90 7.80 -17.40
CA ASN A 69 12.36 6.57 -18.05
C ASN A 69 11.57 6.30 -19.35
N LYS A 70 12.30 5.99 -20.44
CA LYS A 70 11.72 5.76 -21.76
C LYS A 70 10.76 4.56 -21.78
N ARG A 71 11.15 3.45 -21.16
CA ARG A 71 10.32 2.23 -21.15
C ARG A 71 9.05 2.42 -20.33
N VAL A 72 9.13 3.11 -19.19
CA VAL A 72 7.93 3.47 -18.39
C VAL A 72 6.93 4.23 -19.26
N LYS A 73 7.39 5.20 -20.05
CA LYS A 73 6.53 5.96 -20.99
C LYS A 73 6.00 5.11 -22.14
N GLU A 74 6.82 4.25 -22.72
CA GLU A 74 6.42 3.34 -23.80
C GLU A 74 5.31 2.39 -23.36
N PHE A 75 5.42 1.83 -22.14
CA PHE A 75 4.40 0.98 -21.55
C PHE A 75 3.21 1.77 -20.96
N LYS A 76 3.29 3.11 -20.95
CA LYS A 76 2.29 4.00 -20.33
C LYS A 76 2.04 3.70 -18.85
N VAL A 77 3.04 3.17 -18.16
CA VAL A 77 2.97 2.92 -16.72
C VAL A 77 3.08 4.25 -16.00
N ALA A 78 2.18 4.50 -15.04
CA ALA A 78 2.25 5.66 -14.15
C ALA A 78 2.80 5.22 -12.80
N ALA A 79 3.79 5.94 -12.27
CA ALA A 79 4.36 5.69 -10.95
C ALA A 79 4.01 6.84 -10.00
N ARG A 80 3.57 6.51 -8.78
CA ARG A 80 3.31 7.48 -7.71
C ARG A 80 3.57 6.86 -6.34
N LEU A 81 3.79 7.69 -5.33
CA LEU A 81 3.91 7.19 -3.96
C LEU A 81 2.61 6.50 -3.52
N LEU A 82 2.74 5.40 -2.78
CA LEU A 82 1.61 4.79 -2.11
C LEU A 82 1.18 5.68 -0.93
N GLU A 83 -0.08 6.05 -0.93
CA GLU A 83 -0.67 6.86 0.12
C GLU A 83 -0.74 6.08 1.43
N LEU A 84 -0.54 6.78 2.54
CA LEU A 84 -0.76 6.19 3.85
C LEU A 84 -2.26 6.02 4.06
N THR A 85 -2.68 4.78 4.33
CA THR A 85 -4.09 4.49 4.61
C THR A 85 -4.44 4.78 6.05
N HIS A 86 -5.64 5.34 6.26
CA HIS A 86 -6.24 5.53 7.57
C HIS A 86 -7.36 4.52 7.81
N SER A 87 -7.67 3.67 6.83
CA SER A 87 -8.78 2.74 6.91
C SER A 87 -8.33 1.33 6.55
N ILE A 88 -8.90 0.36 7.24
CA ILE A 88 -8.70 -1.07 6.98
C ILE A 88 -10.04 -1.76 6.79
N LYS A 89 -10.03 -2.87 6.04
CA LYS A 89 -11.16 -3.81 6.02
C LYS A 89 -10.85 -4.96 6.98
N ALA A 90 -11.70 -5.13 7.99
CA ALA A 90 -11.69 -6.28 8.87
C ALA A 90 -12.70 -7.32 8.35
N GLU A 91 -12.26 -8.53 8.06
CA GLU A 91 -13.09 -9.61 7.51
C GLU A 91 -13.34 -10.72 8.56
N ASN A 92 -14.29 -11.59 8.27
CA ASN A 92 -14.73 -12.69 9.15
C ASN A 92 -15.27 -12.22 10.51
N ILE A 93 -15.96 -11.07 10.51
CA ILE A 93 -16.61 -10.54 11.70
C ILE A 93 -17.83 -11.41 12.04
N PRO A 94 -17.88 -12.01 13.24
CA PRO A 94 -19.01 -12.83 13.65
C PRO A 94 -20.33 -12.03 13.68
N ALA A 95 -21.43 -12.70 13.38
CA ALA A 95 -22.76 -12.12 13.50
C ALA A 95 -23.04 -11.65 14.94
N GLY A 96 -23.62 -10.46 15.09
CA GLY A 96 -23.98 -9.87 16.38
C GLY A 96 -22.87 -9.08 17.08
N VAL A 97 -21.66 -8.99 16.51
CA VAL A 97 -20.63 -8.07 16.99
C VAL A 97 -21.05 -6.62 16.73
N SER A 98 -21.02 -5.78 17.77
CA SER A 98 -21.36 -4.36 17.66
C SER A 98 -20.19 -3.51 17.18
N THR A 99 -20.49 -2.33 16.62
CA THR A 99 -19.49 -1.30 16.29
C THR A 99 -18.67 -0.89 17.52
N ASP A 100 -19.28 -0.83 18.71
CA ASP A 100 -18.59 -0.49 19.95
C ASP A 100 -17.51 -1.51 20.31
N TYR A 101 -17.80 -2.81 20.13
CA TYR A 101 -16.82 -3.86 20.39
C TYR A 101 -15.65 -3.78 19.39
N ILE A 102 -15.95 -3.56 18.11
CA ILE A 102 -14.93 -3.40 17.06
C ILE A 102 -14.05 -2.19 17.37
N THR A 103 -14.66 -1.07 17.76
CA THR A 103 -13.95 0.16 18.15
C THR A 103 -12.98 -0.14 19.29
N VAL A 104 -13.45 -0.69 20.41
CA VAL A 104 -12.60 -1.02 21.57
C VAL A 104 -11.48 -2.01 21.20
N TYR A 105 -11.76 -2.98 20.31
CA TYR A 105 -10.77 -3.94 19.86
C TYR A 105 -9.64 -3.27 19.06
N PHE A 106 -9.97 -2.39 18.11
CA PHE A 106 -8.99 -1.70 17.27
C PHE A 106 -8.37 -0.46 17.93
N GLU A 107 -8.94 0.05 19.02
CA GLU A 107 -8.31 1.07 19.86
C GLU A 107 -7.31 0.50 20.87
N SER A 108 -7.40 -0.80 21.17
CA SER A 108 -6.54 -1.46 22.15
C SER A 108 -5.08 -1.49 21.69
N PRO A 109 -4.14 -0.86 22.43
CA PRO A 109 -2.72 -0.92 22.11
C PRO A 109 -2.15 -2.34 22.16
N ARG A 110 -2.80 -3.25 22.91
CA ARG A 110 -2.40 -4.67 22.97
C ARG A 110 -2.57 -5.38 21.63
N ASN A 111 -3.43 -4.86 20.76
CA ASN A 111 -3.69 -5.38 19.43
C ASN A 111 -2.92 -4.62 18.34
N GLY A 112 -1.95 -3.76 18.73
CA GLY A 112 -1.30 -2.83 17.79
C GLY A 112 -2.22 -1.73 17.28
N GLY A 113 -3.31 -1.47 18.02
CA GLY A 113 -4.37 -0.54 17.66
C GLY A 113 -4.04 0.94 17.90
N GLY A 114 -4.98 1.80 17.51
CA GLY A 114 -4.92 3.24 17.67
C GLY A 114 -6.30 3.87 17.70
N PRO A 115 -6.43 5.17 18.02
CA PRO A 115 -7.73 5.83 18.13
C PRO A 115 -8.56 5.66 16.86
N VAL A 116 -9.79 5.17 17.02
CA VAL A 116 -10.72 4.90 15.90
C VAL A 116 -11.66 6.09 15.76
N SER A 117 -11.80 6.59 14.54
CA SER A 117 -12.72 7.68 14.22
C SER A 117 -14.10 7.18 13.77
N ASP A 118 -14.14 6.04 13.07
CA ASP A 118 -15.38 5.49 12.51
C ASP A 118 -15.30 3.98 12.29
N VAL A 119 -16.45 3.31 12.38
CA VAL A 119 -16.62 1.89 12.06
C VAL A 119 -17.88 1.71 11.22
N GLN A 120 -17.70 1.28 9.98
CA GLN A 120 -18.78 0.94 9.06
C GLN A 120 -18.92 -0.57 8.94
N LEU A 121 -20.03 -1.12 9.41
CA LEU A 121 -20.34 -2.56 9.32
C LEU A 121 -20.94 -2.93 7.96
N PHE A 122 -20.54 -4.10 7.45
CA PHE A 122 -21.11 -4.77 6.28
C PHE A 122 -21.53 -6.20 6.68
N PRO A 123 -22.68 -6.38 7.34
CA PRO A 123 -23.10 -7.69 7.86
C PRO A 123 -23.27 -8.75 6.77
N GLU A 124 -23.72 -8.36 5.57
CA GLU A 124 -23.88 -9.27 4.42
C GLU A 124 -22.54 -9.85 3.93
N GLU A 125 -21.44 -9.12 4.15
CA GLU A 125 -20.07 -9.53 3.79
C GLU A 125 -19.28 -10.09 4.99
N ASN A 126 -19.89 -10.15 6.18
CA ASN A 126 -19.19 -10.43 7.45
C ASN A 126 -17.92 -9.57 7.62
N SER A 127 -18.01 -8.28 7.28
CA SER A 127 -16.84 -7.39 7.31
C SER A 127 -17.17 -6.01 7.86
N ALA A 128 -16.13 -5.23 8.17
CA ALA A 128 -16.24 -3.83 8.55
C ALA A 128 -15.09 -3.02 7.96
N ILE A 129 -15.37 -1.76 7.63
CA ILE A 129 -14.32 -0.77 7.40
C ILE A 129 -14.09 -0.03 8.71
N VAL A 130 -12.86 -0.08 9.21
CA VAL A 130 -12.43 0.64 10.42
C VAL A 130 -11.54 1.77 10.00
N THR A 131 -11.87 3.00 10.41
CA THR A 131 -11.08 4.20 10.11
C THR A 131 -10.45 4.74 11.38
N PHE A 132 -9.15 5.02 11.32
CA PHE A 132 -8.33 5.52 12.41
C PHE A 132 -8.15 7.04 12.31
N CYS A 133 -7.96 7.70 13.45
CA CYS A 133 -7.71 9.14 13.53
C CYS A 133 -6.35 9.55 12.94
N ASP A 134 -5.38 8.64 12.89
CA ASP A 134 -4.03 8.86 12.36
C ASP A 134 -3.63 7.64 11.52
N HIS A 135 -2.87 7.85 10.45
CA HIS A 135 -2.27 6.79 9.64
C HIS A 135 -1.04 6.16 10.30
N LYS A 136 -0.53 6.77 11.38
CA LYS A 136 0.59 6.22 12.13
C LYS A 136 0.16 4.98 12.90
N GLY A 137 0.49 3.82 12.35
CA GLY A 137 0.59 2.62 13.17
C GLY A 137 1.66 2.84 14.23
N ASN A 138 1.31 2.68 15.51
CA ASN A 138 2.32 2.54 16.56
C ASN A 138 2.95 1.15 16.39
N ALA A 139 4.05 1.08 15.63
CA ALA A 139 4.89 -0.10 15.51
C ALA A 139 5.84 -0.22 16.71
#